data_AF-A0AAP7W417-F1
#
_entry.id   AF-A0AAP7W417-F1
#
_cell.length_a   1.000
_cell.length_b   1.000
_cell.length_c   1.000
_cell.angle_alpha   90.00
_cell.angle_beta   90.00
_cell.angle_gamma   90.00
#
_symmetry.space_group_name_H-M   'P 1'
#
loop_
_entity.id
_entity.type
_entity.pdbx_description
1 polymer ?
#
loop_
_entity_poly.entity_id
_entity_poly.type
_entity_poly.pdbx_seq_one_letter_code
_entity_poly.pdbx_strand_id
1 'polypeptide(L)'
;MNSNTKQFIYDIQQRKNNYMENVLKAIQHPKKEQSEQVIQNIVEKMDMMISLVTTYMVIESESMKELKELQEEIIHAQAYIQK
;
A
#
# COMPACT_ATOMS: atom_id res chain seq x y z
N MET A 1 -9.02 5.56 19.00
CA MET A 1 -8.44 4.48 18.16
C MET A 1 -8.14 3.24 19.01
N ASN A 2 -8.88 2.17 18.77
CA ASN A 2 -8.73 0.90 19.48
C ASN A 2 -7.44 0.15 19.08
N SER A 3 -7.05 -0.87 19.87
CA SER A 3 -5.81 -1.64 19.65
C SER A 3 -5.78 -2.35 18.30
N ASN A 4 -6.94 -2.82 17.82
CA ASN A 4 -7.06 -3.51 16.54
C ASN A 4 -6.83 -2.56 15.38
N THR A 5 -7.41 -1.36 15.42
CA THR A 5 -7.22 -0.33 14.40
C THR A 5 -5.76 0.15 14.34
N LYS A 6 -5.10 0.31 15.50
CA LYS A 6 -3.66 0.61 15.55
C LYS A 6 -2.83 -0.46 14.86
N GLN A 7 -3.08 -1.72 15.19
CA GLN A 7 -2.36 -2.85 14.61
C GLN A 7 -2.62 -2.94 13.10
N PHE A 8 -3.87 -2.78 12.67
CA PHE A 8 -4.25 -2.77 11.27
C PHE A 8 -3.49 -1.69 10.49
N ILE A 9 -3.50 -0.44 10.97
CA ILE A 9 -2.78 0.66 10.32
C ILE A 9 -1.29 0.34 10.23
N TYR A 10 -0.69 -0.14 11.32
CA TYR A 10 0.72 -0.51 11.35
C TYR A 10 1.04 -1.60 10.31
N ASP A 11 0.24 -2.66 10.23
CA ASP A 11 0.46 -3.76 9.30
C ASP A 11 0.38 -3.31 7.84
N ILE A 12 -0.57 -2.42 7.52
CA ILE A 12 -0.72 -1.84 6.19
C ILE A 12 0.48 -0.95 5.84
N GLN A 13 0.95 -0.12 6.78
CA GLN A 13 2.14 0.71 6.59
C GLN A 13 3.40 -0.14 6.34
N GLN A 14 3.61 -1.21 7.11
CA GLN A 14 4.75 -2.11 6.90
C GLN A 14 4.71 -2.77 5.53
N ARG A 15 3.53 -3.24 5.09
CA ARG A 15 3.35 -3.82 3.76
C ARG A 15 3.65 -2.81 2.65
N LYS A 16 3.16 -1.57 2.76
CA LYS A 16 3.45 -0.48 1.82
C LYS A 16 4.96 -0.28 1.69
N ASN A 17 5.68 -0.20 2.80
CA ASN A 17 7.13 0.01 2.80
C ASN A 17 7.88 -1.16 2.14
N ASN A 18 7.49 -2.40 2.45
CA ASN A 18 8.06 -3.60 1.81
C ASN A 18 7.83 -3.61 0.29
N TYR A 19 6.64 -3.17 -0.15
CA TYR A 19 6.33 -3.07 -1.58
C TYR A 19 7.17 -1.99 -2.27
N MET A 20 7.35 -0.82 -1.65
CA MET A 20 8.24 0.21 -2.19
C MET A 20 9.69 -0.29 -2.31
N GLU A 21 10.20 -0.99 -1.29
CA GLU A 21 11.55 -1.58 -1.35
C GLU A 21 11.67 -2.61 -2.50
N ASN A 22 10.66 -3.45 -2.69
CA ASN A 22 10.65 -4.43 -3.77
C ASN A 22 10.59 -3.76 -5.16
N VAL A 23 9.84 -2.67 -5.31
CA VAL A 23 9.85 -1.88 -6.56
C VAL A 23 11.23 -1.29 -6.82
N LEU A 24 11.86 -0.68 -5.82
CA LEU A 24 13.19 -0.09 -5.97
C LEU A 24 14.22 -1.15 -6.40
N LYS A 25 14.17 -2.34 -5.80
CA LYS A 25 15.01 -3.49 -6.21
C LYS A 25 14.71 -3.94 -7.64
N ALA A 26 13.43 -4.01 -8.02
CA ALA A 26 13.02 -4.42 -9.37
C ALA A 26 13.51 -3.43 -10.43
N ILE A 27 13.37 -2.12 -10.20
CA ILE A 27 13.81 -1.07 -11.13
C ILE A 27 15.33 -1.10 -11.34
N GLN A 28 16.10 -1.45 -10.31
CA GLN A 28 17.55 -1.58 -10.39
C GLN A 28 18.03 -2.86 -11.10
N HIS A 29 17.14 -3.83 -11.33
CA HIS A 29 17.51 -5.13 -11.87
C HIS A 29 17.70 -5.08 -13.41
N PRO A 30 18.75 -5.68 -13.98
CA PRO A 30 19.06 -5.58 -15.42
C PRO A 30 18.06 -6.33 -16.34
N LYS A 31 17.19 -7.19 -15.78
CA LYS A 31 16.19 -7.96 -16.55
C LYS A 31 14.83 -7.28 -16.55
N LYS A 32 14.59 -6.46 -17.57
CA LYS A 32 13.38 -5.62 -17.73
C LYS A 32 12.05 -6.36 -17.61
N GLU A 33 11.86 -7.49 -18.28
CA GLU A 33 10.58 -8.25 -18.24
C GLU A 33 10.23 -8.76 -16.83
N GLN A 34 11.24 -9.19 -16.05
CA GLN A 34 11.03 -9.63 -14.67
C GLN A 34 10.68 -8.45 -13.77
N SER A 35 11.32 -7.30 -13.98
CA SER A 35 11.04 -6.07 -13.24
C SER A 35 9.61 -5.57 -13.48
N GLU A 36 9.14 -5.57 -14.74
CA GLU A 36 7.78 -5.16 -15.10
C GLU A 36 6.73 -6.06 -14.45
N GLN A 37 6.94 -7.38 -14.44
CA GLN A 37 6.01 -8.31 -13.79
C GLN A 37 5.97 -8.12 -12.26
N VAL A 38 7.12 -7.84 -11.62
CA VAL A 38 7.18 -7.53 -10.19
C VAL A 38 6.44 -6.23 -9.88
N ILE A 39 6.66 -5.19 -10.68
CA ILE A 39 6.00 -3.89 -10.53
C ILE A 39 4.48 -4.04 -10.67
N GLN A 40 3.99 -4.75 -11.69
CA GLN A 40 2.57 -4.97 -11.92
C GLN A 40 1.90 -5.71 -10.75
N ASN A 41 2.52 -6.79 -10.25
CA ASN A 41 2.04 -7.52 -9.09
C ASN A 41 1.99 -6.65 -7.83
N ILE A 42 2.93 -5.71 -7.67
CA ILE A 42 2.93 -4.78 -6.54
C ILE A 42 1.80 -3.76 -6.66
N VAL A 43 1.55 -3.23 -7.86
CA VAL A 43 0.43 -2.32 -8.12
C VAL A 43 -0.91 -2.98 -7.75
N GLU A 44 -1.14 -4.21 -8.20
CA GLU A 44 -2.36 -4.98 -7.88
C GLU A 44 -2.52 -5.22 -6.36
N LYS A 45 -1.41 -5.44 -5.65
CA LYS A 45 -1.43 -5.57 -4.19
C LYS A 45 -1.74 -4.25 -3.48
N MET A 46 -1.26 -3.13 -4.02
CA MET A 46 -1.62 -1.81 -3.50
C MET A 46 -3.11 -1.50 -3.73
N ASP A 47 -3.69 -1.89 -4.88
CA ASP A 47 -5.14 -1.78 -5.12
C ASP A 47 -5.96 -2.56 -4.08
N MET A 48 -5.52 -3.78 -3.74
CA MET A 48 -6.14 -4.56 -2.68
C MET A 48 -6.01 -3.88 -1.30
N MET A 49 -4.85 -3.27 -1.00
CA MET A 49 -4.68 -2.52 0.25
C MET A 49 -5.59 -1.30 0.33
N ILE A 50 -5.72 -0.53 -0.76
CA ILE A 50 -6.64 0.61 -0.84
C ILE A 50 -8.08 0.15 -0.59
N SER A 51 -8.50 -0.95 -1.23
CA SER A 51 -9.83 -1.54 -1.05
C SER A 51 -10.08 -2.00 0.39
N LEU A 52 -9.08 -2.60 1.02
CA LEU A 52 -9.16 -3.07 2.40
C LEU A 52 -9.28 -1.90 3.39
N VAL A 53 -8.46 -0.86 3.22
CA VAL A 53 -8.54 0.36 4.04
C VAL A 53 -9.90 1.05 3.86
N THR A 54 -10.39 1.16 2.63
CA THR A 54 -11.73 1.72 2.32
C THR A 54 -12.83 0.93 3.03
N THR A 55 -12.77 -0.40 2.97
CA THR A 55 -13.75 -1.25 3.65
C THR A 55 -13.67 -1.09 5.17
N TYR A 56 -12.47 -0.97 5.72
CA TYR A 56 -12.26 -0.81 7.16
C TYR A 56 -12.78 0.54 7.68
N MET A 57 -12.68 1.61 6.90
CA MET A 57 -13.26 2.93 7.23
C MET A 57 -14.77 2.89 7.46
N VAL A 58 -15.49 2.01 6.75
CA VAL A 58 -16.95 1.86 6.92
C VAL A 58 -17.29 1.30 8.31
N ILE A 59 -16.38 0.51 8.87
CA ILE A 59 -16.57 -0.19 10.15
C ILE A 59 -16.03 0.65 11.32
N GLU A 60 -14.91 1.34 11.14
CA GLU A 60 -14.17 2.05 12.21
C GLU A 60 -14.26 3.57 12.08
N SER A 61 -15.45 4.11 12.34
CA SER A 61 -15.73 5.55 12.23
C SER A 61 -14.86 6.45 13.14
N GLU A 62 -14.44 5.95 14.31
CA GLU A 62 -13.61 6.70 15.27
C GLU A 62 -12.18 6.96 14.79
N SER A 63 -11.73 6.31 13.72
CA SER A 63 -10.36 6.43 13.19
C SER A 63 -10.36 6.78 11.70
N MET A 64 -11.46 7.37 11.23
CA MET A 64 -11.65 7.70 9.82
C MET A 64 -10.59 8.67 9.29
N LYS A 65 -10.08 9.58 10.13
CA LYS A 65 -9.02 10.51 9.73
C LYS A 65 -7.73 9.76 9.43
N GLU A 66 -7.26 8.95 10.38
CA GLU A 66 -6.02 8.18 10.27
C GLU A 66 -6.09 7.18 9.12
N LEU A 67 -7.25 6.55 8.90
CA LEU A 67 -7.46 5.64 7.79
C LEU A 67 -7.44 6.38 6.44
N LYS A 68 -7.93 7.63 6.36
CA LYS A 68 -7.89 8.44 5.12
C LYS A 68 -6.46 8.84 4.79
N GLU A 69 -5.72 9.31 5.78
CA GLU A 69 -4.29 9.61 5.63
C GLU A 69 -3.53 8.36 5.14
N LEU A 70 -3.80 7.19 5.72
CA LEU A 70 -3.21 5.92 5.28
C LEU A 70 -3.58 5.57 3.83
N GLN A 71 -4.85 5.76 3.43
CA GLN A 71 -5.29 5.52 2.06
C GLN A 71 -4.58 6.44 1.06
N GLU A 72 -4.51 7.73 1.37
CA GLU A 72 -3.83 8.74 0.55
C GLU A 72 -2.34 8.40 0.39
N GLU A 73 -1.66 7.99 1.46
CA GLU A 73 -0.27 7.54 1.38
C GLU A 73 -0.06 6.36 0.43
N ILE A 74 -0.99 5.40 0.41
CA ILE A 74 -0.90 4.22 -0.48
C ILE A 74 -1.16 4.65 -1.93
N ILE A 75 -2.15 5.50 -2.17
CA ILE A 75 -2.44 6.05 -3.51
C ILE A 75 -1.23 6.82 -4.05
N HIS A 76 -0.61 7.66 -3.24
CA HIS A 76 0.59 8.41 -3.64
C HIS A 76 1.78 7.49 -3.94
N ALA A 77 1.99 6.46 -3.13
CA ALA A 77 3.03 5.46 -3.37
C ALA A 77 2.78 4.69 -4.67
N GLN A 78 1.55 4.27 -4.94
CA GLN A 78 1.18 3.57 -6.17
C GLN A 78 1.36 4.48 -7.40
N ALA A 79 0.92 5.73 -7.32
CA ALA A 79 1.08 6.71 -8.40
C ALA A 79 2.56 6.99 -8.73
N TYR A 80 3.44 6.95 -7.73
CA TYR A 80 4.88 7.06 -7.95
C TYR A 80 5.44 5.87 -8.74
N ILE A 81 4.94 4.65 -8.50
CA ILE A 81 5.39 3.43 -9.19
C ILE A 81 4.94 3.41 -10.65
N GLN A 82 3.75 3.95 -10.95
CA GLN A 82 3.15 3.95 -12.28
C GLN A 82 3.62 5.09 -13.19
N LYS A 83 4.43 6.02 -12.66
CA LYS A 83 4.93 7.20 -13.38
C LYS A 83 6.23 6.91 -14.12
#